data_AF-A0A6B3II62-F1
#
_entry.id   AF-A0A6B3II62-F1
#
_cell.length_a   1.000
_cell.length_b   1.000
_cell.length_c   1.000
_cell.angle_alpha   90.00
_cell.angle_beta   90.00
_cell.angle_gamma   90.00
#
_symmetry.space_group_name_H-M   'P 1'
#
loop_
_entity.id
_entity.type
_entity.pdbx_description
1 polymer ?
#
loop_
_entity_poly.entity_id
_entity_poly.type
_entity_poly.pdbx_seq_one_letter_code
_entity_poly.pdbx_strand_id
1 'polypeptide(L)'
;MSQDDQPAGDREELSVTADLPPEPVSTRAPTTDRVVFGVTAVLTLAFVIWGATATSSLETASGKLLTGLIHNGGWAFMLAASGFVIFALWLAISRYGKICLGQEGEEPEFRTISWIAMMFSAGMGIGLMFWGVSEPLAHFRTPPPGTDPADSADAMQTAMATTLFHWTLHPWAIYAVVGLAIAYSAYRMRRRQTISAVFEPLIGKRHAYGGVGRFIDILAIFATLFGSAASLGLGALQIGSGIQELDWLEKAGTGL
;
A
#
# COMPACT_ATOMS: atom_id res chain seq x y z
N MET A 1 4.32 -69.51 4.58
CA MET A 1 3.82 -68.56 3.59
C MET A 1 2.70 -67.78 4.25
N SER A 2 3.02 -66.60 4.81
CA SER A 2 2.07 -65.59 5.22
C SER A 2 2.67 -64.27 4.76
N GLN A 3 2.07 -63.74 3.70
CA GLN A 3 2.15 -62.33 3.34
C GLN A 3 1.40 -61.52 4.41
N ASP A 4 1.60 -60.20 4.36
CA ASP A 4 0.87 -59.16 5.10
C ASP A 4 1.45 -58.80 6.48
N ASP A 5 2.60 -58.12 6.45
CA ASP A 5 2.82 -56.94 7.29
C ASP A 5 3.99 -56.13 6.69
N GLN A 6 3.71 -55.42 5.59
CA GLN A 6 4.54 -54.28 5.18
C GLN A 6 3.87 -53.02 5.74
N PRO A 7 4.52 -52.25 6.64
CA PRO A 7 3.98 -50.97 7.04
C PRO A 7 3.94 -50.07 5.81
N ALA A 8 2.75 -49.51 5.57
CA ALA A 8 2.47 -48.58 4.49
C ALA A 8 3.53 -47.48 4.50
N GLY A 9 4.13 -47.26 3.32
CA GLY A 9 5.23 -46.34 3.12
C GLY A 9 4.97 -44.99 3.78
N ASP A 10 6.02 -44.50 4.44
CA ASP A 10 6.17 -43.12 4.86
C ASP A 10 5.69 -42.22 3.72
N ARG A 11 4.47 -41.68 3.87
CA ARG A 11 4.19 -40.40 3.26
C ARG A 11 5.21 -39.49 3.89
N GLU A 12 6.20 -39.06 3.11
CA GLU A 12 6.94 -37.85 3.41
C GLU A 12 5.90 -36.78 3.75
N GLU A 13 5.59 -36.63 5.03
CA GLU A 13 5.26 -35.33 5.57
C GLU A 13 6.43 -34.50 5.09
N LEU A 14 6.17 -33.69 4.06
CA LEU A 14 6.99 -32.55 3.73
C LEU A 14 6.97 -31.68 4.99
N SER A 15 7.79 -32.06 5.97
CA SER A 15 8.23 -31.24 7.06
C SER A 15 8.75 -30.00 6.36
N VAL A 16 7.98 -28.93 6.42
CA VAL A 16 8.39 -27.62 5.89
C VAL A 16 9.42 -27.01 6.86
N THR A 17 10.24 -27.84 7.49
CA THR A 17 11.63 -27.57 7.83
C THR A 17 12.43 -27.35 6.55
N ALA A 18 12.01 -26.39 5.72
CA ALA A 18 12.97 -25.65 4.94
C ALA A 18 13.97 -25.07 5.96
N ASP A 19 15.27 -25.21 5.71
CA ASP A 19 16.33 -24.61 6.51
C ASP A 19 16.05 -23.11 6.67
N LEU A 20 15.36 -22.73 7.75
CA LEU A 20 15.06 -21.34 8.02
C LEU A 20 16.39 -20.66 8.36
N PRO A 21 16.65 -19.45 7.83
CA PRO A 21 17.84 -18.71 8.18
C PRO A 21 17.95 -18.59 9.71
N PRO A 22 19.14 -18.74 10.31
CA PRO A 22 19.31 -18.59 11.75
C PRO A 22 18.90 -17.18 12.22
N GLU A 23 18.52 -17.05 13.49
CA GLU A 23 18.23 -15.76 14.13
C GLU A 23 19.39 -14.78 13.86
N PRO A 24 19.14 -13.60 13.27
CA PRO A 24 20.18 -12.62 13.04
C PRO A 24 20.63 -12.04 14.39
N VAL A 25 21.73 -12.57 14.92
CA VAL A 25 22.40 -11.99 16.09
C VAL A 25 23.08 -10.68 15.66
N SER A 26 22.33 -9.58 15.68
CA SER A 26 22.89 -8.25 15.41
C SER A 26 23.62 -7.71 16.65
N THR A 27 24.94 -7.87 16.69
CA THR A 27 25.80 -7.31 17.73
C THR A 27 26.09 -5.81 17.56
N ARG A 28 25.58 -5.18 16.49
CA ARG A 28 25.78 -3.76 16.19
C ARG A 28 24.49 -2.97 16.38
N ALA A 29 24.65 -1.75 16.89
CA ALA A 29 23.57 -0.79 17.00
C ALA A 29 22.96 -0.48 15.61
N PRO A 30 21.64 -0.23 15.53
CA PRO A 30 21.01 0.24 14.30
C PRO A 30 21.70 1.52 13.81
N THR A 31 22.01 1.59 12.52
CA THR A 31 22.62 2.79 11.90
C THR A 31 21.78 3.23 10.72
N THR A 32 21.59 4.55 10.58
CA THR A 32 20.90 5.14 9.44
C THR A 32 21.77 5.05 8.18
N ASP A 33 21.21 4.57 7.08
CA ASP A 33 21.88 4.65 5.78
C ASP A 33 21.92 6.13 5.33
N ARG A 34 23.10 6.73 5.47
CA ARG A 34 23.33 8.16 5.18
C ARG A 34 23.06 8.52 3.72
N VAL A 35 23.23 7.58 2.79
CA VAL A 35 22.99 7.82 1.36
C VAL A 35 21.49 7.89 1.12
N VAL A 36 20.74 6.90 1.60
CA VAL A 36 19.26 6.90 1.48
C VAL A 36 18.68 8.13 2.16
N PHE A 37 19.09 8.40 3.40
CA PHE A 37 18.60 9.56 4.14
C PHE A 37 18.97 10.89 3.45
N GLY A 38 20.24 11.07 3.08
CA GLY A 38 20.73 12.31 2.49
C GLY A 38 20.11 12.61 1.14
N VAL A 39 20.03 11.62 0.24
CA VAL A 39 19.42 11.79 -1.09
C VAL A 39 17.93 12.08 -0.94
N THR A 40 17.23 11.34 -0.09
CA THR A 40 15.80 11.57 0.12
C THR A 40 15.52 12.95 0.71
N ALA A 41 16.26 13.35 1.74
CA ALA A 41 16.09 14.66 2.36
C ALA A 41 16.33 15.81 1.37
N VAL A 42 17.39 15.74 0.55
CA VAL A 42 17.69 16.77 -0.45
C VAL A 42 16.58 16.86 -1.50
N LEU A 43 16.14 15.72 -2.04
CA LEU A 43 15.08 15.69 -3.05
C LEU A 43 13.74 16.18 -2.47
N THR A 44 13.40 15.83 -1.23
CA THR A 44 12.19 16.33 -0.55
C THR A 44 12.25 17.83 -0.33
N LEU A 45 13.37 18.35 0.19
CA LEU A 45 13.54 19.79 0.40
C LEU A 45 13.49 20.56 -0.91
N ALA A 46 14.13 20.05 -1.96
CA ALA A 46 14.07 20.66 -3.29
C ALA A 46 12.63 20.74 -3.80
N PHE A 47 11.83 19.68 -3.64
CA PHE A 47 10.42 19.69 -4.03
C PHE A 47 9.60 20.70 -3.21
N VAL A 48 9.79 20.76 -1.89
CA VAL A 48 9.10 21.72 -1.02
C VAL A 48 9.45 23.16 -1.40
N ILE A 49 10.73 23.45 -1.65
CA ILE A 49 11.19 24.78 -2.08
C ILE A 49 10.56 25.14 -3.44
N TRP A 50 10.53 24.20 -4.38
CA TRP A 50 9.91 24.42 -5.69
C TRP A 50 8.41 24.73 -5.56
N GLY A 51 7.69 23.96 -4.73
CA GLY A 51 6.27 24.20 -4.46
C GLY A 51 6.00 25.52 -3.74
N ALA A 52 6.88 25.95 -2.82
CA ALA A 52 6.70 27.20 -2.08
C ALA A 52 7.03 28.45 -2.93
N THR A 53 7.98 28.36 -3.86
CA THR A 53 8.48 29.52 -4.61
C THR A 53 7.92 29.65 -6.02
N ALA A 54 7.47 28.54 -6.64
CA ALA A 54 6.98 28.53 -8.02
C ALA A 54 5.77 27.60 -8.20
N THR A 55 4.70 27.88 -7.44
CA THR A 55 3.43 27.13 -7.44
C THR A 55 2.87 26.90 -8.84
N SER A 56 2.78 27.94 -9.67
CA SER A 56 2.23 27.87 -11.04
C SER A 56 3.06 26.96 -11.96
N SER A 57 4.39 26.98 -11.81
CA SER A 57 5.28 26.09 -12.56
C SER A 57 5.10 24.64 -12.12
N LEU A 58 4.96 24.40 -10.81
CA LEU A 58 4.74 23.05 -10.27
C LEU A 58 3.38 22.49 -10.69
N GLU A 59 2.33 23.31 -10.67
CA GLU A 59 1.00 22.94 -11.14
C GLU A 59 1.02 22.57 -12.62
N THR A 60 1.63 23.40 -13.46
CA THR A 60 1.74 23.14 -14.90
C THR A 60 2.54 21.85 -15.18
N ALA A 61 3.65 21.66 -14.48
CA ALA A 61 4.49 20.47 -14.66
C ALA A 61 3.79 19.19 -14.20
N SER A 62 3.21 19.21 -12.99
CA SER A 62 2.50 18.06 -12.43
C SER A 62 1.25 17.71 -13.24
N GLY A 63 0.48 18.70 -13.71
CA GLY A 63 -0.67 18.50 -14.59
C GLY A 63 -0.29 17.81 -15.90
N LYS A 64 0.77 18.29 -16.58
CA LYS A 64 1.29 17.65 -17.81
C LYS A 64 1.73 16.21 -17.58
N LEU A 65 2.46 15.95 -16.49
CA LEU A 65 2.91 14.61 -16.15
C LEU A 65 1.74 13.69 -15.82
N LEU A 66 0.76 14.16 -15.06
CA LEU A 66 -0.45 13.41 -14.72
C LEU A 66 -1.26 13.05 -15.96
N THR A 67 -1.57 14.02 -16.83
CA THR A 67 -2.31 13.76 -18.07
C THR A 67 -1.56 12.78 -18.97
N GLY A 68 -0.24 12.96 -19.13
CA GLY A 68 0.59 12.03 -19.89
C GLY A 68 0.61 10.62 -19.30
N LEU A 69 0.66 10.49 -17.97
CA LEU A 69 0.64 9.20 -17.28
C LEU A 69 -0.72 8.51 -17.42
N ILE A 70 -1.83 9.23 -17.25
CA ILE A 70 -3.18 8.67 -17.42
C ILE A 70 -3.37 8.20 -18.88
N HIS A 71 -2.99 9.02 -19.86
CA HIS A 71 -3.15 8.70 -21.27
C HIS A 71 -2.37 7.45 -21.69
N ASN A 72 -1.10 7.35 -21.29
CA ASN A 72 -0.22 6.27 -21.75
C ASN A 72 -0.21 5.05 -20.82
N GLY A 73 -0.40 5.27 -19.51
CA GLY A 73 -0.22 4.28 -18.45
C GLY A 73 -1.51 3.85 -17.74
N GLY A 74 -2.65 4.52 -17.97
CA GLY A 74 -3.90 4.23 -17.26
C GLY A 74 -4.34 2.76 -17.37
N TRP A 75 -4.16 2.15 -18.54
CA TRP A 75 -4.46 0.72 -18.75
C TRP A 75 -3.61 -0.19 -17.86
N ALA A 76 -2.32 0.15 -17.67
CA ALA A 76 -1.41 -0.64 -16.83
C ALA A 76 -1.80 -0.54 -15.35
N PHE A 77 -2.25 0.64 -14.90
CA PHE A 77 -2.80 0.81 -13.55
C PHE A 77 -4.05 -0.04 -13.31
N MET A 78 -4.99 -0.04 -14.26
CA MET A 78 -6.21 -0.84 -14.15
C MET A 78 -5.89 -2.35 -14.11
N LEU A 79 -5.05 -2.84 -15.02
CA LEU A 79 -4.64 -4.24 -15.03
C LEU A 79 -3.85 -4.63 -13.78
N ALA A 80 -2.95 -3.77 -13.30
CA ALA A 80 -2.19 -4.03 -12.09
C ALA A 80 -3.11 -4.10 -10.86
N ALA A 81 -4.03 -3.15 -10.69
CA ALA A 81 -4.96 -3.11 -9.57
C ALA A 81 -5.84 -4.36 -9.54
N SER A 82 -6.46 -4.75 -10.66
CA SER A 82 -7.24 -5.98 -10.73
C SER A 82 -6.37 -7.23 -10.59
N GLY A 83 -5.14 -7.20 -11.12
CA GLY A 83 -4.15 -8.26 -10.94
C GLY A 83 -3.79 -8.49 -9.48
N PHE A 84 -3.62 -7.43 -8.69
CA PHE A 84 -3.38 -7.53 -7.24
C PHE A 84 -4.56 -8.19 -6.51
N VAL A 85 -5.80 -7.88 -6.88
CA VAL A 85 -7.00 -8.54 -6.31
C VAL A 85 -6.97 -10.03 -6.60
N ILE A 86 -6.80 -10.41 -7.86
CA ILE A 86 -6.74 -11.82 -8.28
C ILE A 86 -5.59 -12.54 -7.57
N PHE A 87 -4.41 -11.91 -7.51
CA PHE A 87 -3.23 -12.48 -6.88
C PHE A 87 -3.40 -12.66 -5.36
N ALA A 88 -3.98 -11.68 -4.67
CA ALA A 88 -4.27 -11.77 -3.23
C ALA A 88 -5.27 -12.90 -2.92
N LEU A 89 -6.35 -13.00 -3.70
CA LEU A 89 -7.33 -14.09 -3.57
C LEU A 89 -6.71 -15.46 -3.85
N TRP A 90 -5.89 -15.56 -4.90
CA TRP A 90 -5.16 -16.78 -5.21
C TRP A 90 -4.21 -17.18 -4.08
N LEU A 91 -3.45 -16.24 -3.51
CA LEU A 91 -2.59 -16.51 -2.36
C LEU A 91 -3.38 -17.04 -1.17
N ALA A 92 -4.51 -16.40 -0.85
CA ALA A 92 -5.36 -16.78 0.28
C ALA A 92 -5.98 -18.19 0.13
N ILE A 93 -6.39 -18.58 -1.08
CA ILE A 93 -7.05 -19.87 -1.35
C ILE A 93 -6.03 -20.99 -1.63
N SER A 94 -4.86 -20.65 -2.16
CA SER A 94 -3.83 -21.62 -2.52
C SER A 94 -3.14 -22.24 -1.30
N ARG A 95 -2.26 -23.23 -1.57
CA ARG A 95 -1.38 -23.82 -0.54
C ARG A 95 -0.50 -22.81 0.18
N TYR A 96 -0.21 -21.65 -0.42
CA TYR A 96 0.66 -20.64 0.16
C TYR A 96 -0.02 -19.88 1.31
N GLY A 97 -1.35 -19.79 1.33
CA GLY A 97 -2.11 -19.18 2.43
C GLY A 97 -2.01 -19.93 3.77
N LYS A 98 -1.50 -21.17 3.74
CA LYS A 98 -1.25 -21.99 4.95
C LYS A 98 0.09 -21.69 5.62
N ILE A 99 0.95 -20.89 4.98
CA ILE A 99 2.28 -20.59 5.50
C ILE A 99 2.17 -19.54 6.62
N CYS A 100 2.60 -19.89 7.82
CA CYS A 100 2.70 -18.93 8.93
C CYS A 100 3.77 -17.86 8.64
N LEU A 101 3.41 -16.59 8.90
CA LEU A 101 4.29 -15.43 8.75
C LEU A 101 5.19 -15.26 9.98
N GLY A 102 6.10 -16.21 10.15
CA GLY A 102 6.98 -16.33 11.30
C GLY A 102 7.66 -17.70 11.29
N GLN A 103 8.13 -18.15 12.44
CA GLN A 103 8.64 -19.50 12.63
C GLN A 103 7.50 -20.51 12.54
N GLU A 104 7.85 -21.75 12.20
CA GLU A 104 6.87 -22.83 12.17
C GLU A 104 6.38 -23.12 13.60
N GLY A 105 5.06 -23.12 13.79
CA GLY A 105 4.43 -23.24 15.10
C GLY A 105 4.42 -21.95 15.95
N GLU A 106 4.85 -20.80 15.41
CA GLU A 106 4.75 -19.52 16.12
C GLU A 106 3.29 -19.08 16.24
N GLU A 107 2.86 -18.76 17.47
CA GLU A 107 1.52 -18.26 17.75
C GLU A 107 1.41 -16.75 17.44
N PRO A 108 0.23 -16.25 17.05
CA PRO A 108 0.02 -14.81 16.84
C PRO A 108 0.29 -13.99 18.10
N GLU A 109 1.08 -12.92 17.96
CA GLU A 109 1.36 -11.99 19.07
C GLU A 109 0.10 -11.28 19.59
N PHE A 110 -0.86 -11.01 18.71
CA PHE A 110 -2.11 -10.34 19.03
C PHE A 110 -3.32 -11.27 18.88
N ARG A 111 -4.28 -11.15 19.80
CA ARG A 111 -5.58 -11.81 19.68
C ARG A 111 -6.28 -11.34 18.41
N THR A 112 -7.03 -12.23 17.76
CA THR A 112 -7.70 -11.95 16.47
C THR A 112 -8.57 -10.69 16.51
N ILE A 113 -9.31 -10.45 17.59
CA ILE A 113 -10.16 -9.25 17.70
C ILE A 113 -9.33 -7.97 17.79
N SER A 114 -8.20 -8.00 18.49
CA SER A 114 -7.27 -6.88 18.57
C SER A 114 -6.63 -6.60 17.22
N TRP A 115 -6.25 -7.65 16.48
CA TRP A 115 -5.71 -7.53 15.13
C TRP A 115 -6.71 -6.91 14.15
N ILE A 116 -7.97 -7.35 14.17
CA ILE A 116 -9.05 -6.75 13.36
C ILE A 116 -9.26 -5.28 13.72
N ALA A 117 -9.29 -4.96 15.02
CA ALA A 117 -9.43 -3.56 15.47
C ALA A 117 -8.28 -2.67 14.99
N MET A 118 -7.03 -3.16 15.02
CA MET A 118 -5.88 -2.44 14.47
C MET A 118 -6.02 -2.19 12.97
N MET A 119 -6.51 -3.16 12.19
CA MET A 119 -6.77 -3.00 10.76
C MET A 119 -7.81 -1.90 10.48
N PHE A 120 -8.92 -1.86 11.23
CA PHE A 120 -9.92 -0.79 11.12
C PHE A 120 -9.34 0.57 11.49
N SER A 121 -8.55 0.66 12.56
CA SER A 121 -7.90 1.90 12.97
C SER A 121 -6.91 2.43 11.92
N ALA A 122 -6.20 1.52 11.24
CA ALA A 122 -5.29 1.90 10.15
C ALA A 122 -6.03 2.30 8.87
N GLY A 123 -7.20 1.68 8.60
CA GLY A 123 -8.00 1.92 7.40
C GLY A 123 -8.86 3.19 7.43
N MET A 124 -9.25 3.67 8.62
CA MET A 124 -10.05 4.89 8.77
C MET A 124 -9.20 6.16 8.66
N GLY A 125 -8.80 6.51 7.44
CA GLY A 125 -8.04 7.71 7.13
C GLY A 125 -8.90 8.93 6.78
N ILE A 126 -8.23 10.08 6.61
CA ILE A 126 -8.82 11.34 6.10
C ILE A 126 -9.55 11.11 4.78
N GLY A 127 -9.09 10.16 3.97
CA GLY A 127 -9.74 9.80 2.70
C GLY A 127 -11.21 9.43 2.85
N LEU A 128 -11.60 8.64 3.86
CA LEU A 128 -13.01 8.29 4.08
C LEU A 128 -13.83 9.50 4.54
N MET A 129 -13.25 10.40 5.33
CA MET A 129 -13.93 11.62 5.77
C MET A 129 -14.13 12.62 4.63
N PHE A 130 -13.19 12.70 3.69
CA PHE A 130 -13.23 13.62 2.57
C PHE A 130 -14.10 13.08 1.42
N TRP A 131 -13.83 11.83 1.01
CA TRP A 131 -14.45 11.21 -0.17
C TRP A 131 -15.72 10.42 0.13
N GLY A 132 -15.93 9.99 1.38
CA GLY A 132 -17.06 9.13 1.74
C GLY A 132 -18.45 9.70 1.44
N VAL A 133 -18.58 11.04 1.44
CA VAL A 133 -19.82 11.73 1.02
C VAL A 133 -19.68 12.31 -0.39
N SER A 134 -18.53 12.92 -0.69
CA SER A 134 -18.37 13.70 -1.91
C SER A 134 -18.29 12.83 -3.17
N GLU A 135 -17.65 11.67 -3.11
CA GLU A 135 -17.48 10.77 -4.25
C GLU A 135 -18.80 10.13 -4.74
N PRO A 136 -19.61 9.47 -3.88
CA PRO A 136 -20.87 8.90 -4.33
C PRO A 136 -21.85 10.00 -4.79
N LEU A 137 -21.85 11.18 -4.15
CA LEU A 137 -22.66 12.30 -4.60
C LEU A 137 -22.21 12.85 -5.96
N ALA A 138 -20.89 12.92 -6.19
CA ALA A 138 -20.34 13.32 -7.47
C ALA A 138 -20.70 12.33 -8.58
N HIS A 139 -20.55 11.03 -8.34
CA HIS A 139 -20.95 9.99 -9.29
C HIS A 139 -22.46 9.94 -9.54
N PHE A 140 -23.28 10.28 -8.54
CA PHE A 140 -24.73 10.39 -8.74
C PHE A 140 -25.10 11.56 -9.65
N ARG A 141 -24.45 12.72 -9.48
CA ARG A 141 -24.72 13.92 -10.29
C ARG A 141 -24.09 13.87 -11.67
N THR A 142 -22.89 13.32 -11.77
CA THR A 142 -22.13 13.15 -13.00
C THR A 142 -21.73 11.67 -13.09
N PRO A 143 -22.61 10.84 -13.69
CA PRO A 143 -22.37 9.40 -13.81
C PRO A 143 -21.00 9.09 -14.42
N PRO A 144 -20.32 8.03 -13.94
CA PRO A 144 -19.09 7.57 -14.55
C PRO A 144 -19.26 7.31 -16.05
N PRO A 145 -18.22 7.53 -16.87
CA PRO A 145 -18.30 7.30 -18.30
C PRO A 145 -18.74 5.87 -18.64
N GLY A 146 -19.69 5.73 -19.56
CA GLY A 146 -20.16 4.44 -20.07
C GLY A 146 -21.22 3.72 -19.24
N THR A 147 -21.83 4.39 -18.25
CA THR A 147 -22.88 3.80 -17.40
C THR A 147 -24.30 4.27 -17.72
N ASP A 148 -24.48 5.39 -18.44
CA ASP A 148 -25.75 5.97 -18.93
C ASP A 148 -27.03 5.55 -18.18
N PRO A 149 -27.17 5.90 -16.88
CA PRO A 149 -28.25 5.39 -16.04
C PRO A 149 -29.63 5.91 -16.49
N ALA A 150 -30.63 5.04 -16.47
CA ALA A 150 -31.96 5.34 -17.02
C ALA A 150 -32.83 6.23 -16.11
N ASP A 151 -32.61 6.13 -14.79
CA ASP A 151 -33.34 6.89 -13.79
C ASP A 151 -32.50 7.15 -12.53
N SER A 152 -33.10 7.80 -11.54
CA SER A 152 -32.42 8.12 -10.28
C SER A 152 -32.05 6.89 -9.44
N ALA A 153 -32.80 5.80 -9.54
CA ALA A 153 -32.49 4.59 -8.78
C ALA A 153 -31.25 3.90 -9.38
N ASP A 154 -31.17 3.84 -10.71
CA ASP A 154 -30.02 3.31 -11.44
C ASP A 154 -28.76 4.17 -11.26
N ALA A 155 -28.91 5.50 -11.27
CA ALA A 155 -27.82 6.43 -10.97
C ALA A 155 -27.26 6.22 -9.54
N MET A 156 -28.13 5.96 -8.56
CA MET A 156 -27.72 5.65 -7.18
C MET A 156 -26.93 4.34 -7.10
N GLN A 157 -27.40 3.29 -7.77
CA GLN A 157 -26.71 2.00 -7.80
C GLN A 157 -25.33 2.14 -8.43
N THR A 158 -25.25 2.80 -9.58
CA THR A 158 -23.98 3.05 -10.29
C THR A 158 -22.99 3.85 -9.44
N ALA A 159 -23.46 4.91 -8.78
CA ALA A 159 -22.64 5.75 -7.92
C ALA A 159 -22.05 4.97 -6.74
N MET A 160 -22.89 4.19 -6.05
CA MET A 160 -22.46 3.36 -4.93
C MET A 160 -21.54 2.23 -5.37
N ALA A 161 -21.83 1.56 -6.49
CA ALA A 161 -20.98 0.49 -7.03
C ALA A 161 -19.57 1.00 -7.38
N THR A 162 -19.49 2.18 -8.01
CA THR A 162 -18.22 2.80 -8.37
C THR A 162 -17.41 3.22 -7.14
N THR A 163 -18.08 3.84 -6.16
CA THR A 163 -17.45 4.21 -4.89
C THR A 163 -16.93 2.97 -4.15
N LEU A 164 -17.73 1.91 -4.06
CA LEU A 164 -17.30 0.65 -3.44
C LEU A 164 -16.13 0.01 -4.19
N PHE A 165 -16.12 0.09 -5.53
CA PHE A 165 -15.00 -0.39 -6.34
C PHE A 165 -13.67 0.31 -5.96
N HIS A 166 -13.70 1.61 -5.71
CA HIS A 166 -12.52 2.39 -5.31
C HIS A 166 -12.08 2.16 -3.86
N TRP A 167 -12.99 1.86 -2.93
CA TRP A 167 -12.69 1.82 -1.49
C TRP A 167 -12.66 0.43 -0.85
N THR A 168 -12.91 -0.64 -1.62
CA THR A 168 -12.92 -2.03 -1.12
C THR A 168 -11.77 -2.85 -1.68
N LEU A 169 -12.02 -3.89 -2.49
CA LEU A 169 -11.03 -4.93 -2.76
C LEU A 169 -9.75 -4.42 -3.43
N HIS A 170 -9.83 -3.46 -4.34
CA HIS A 170 -8.68 -2.98 -5.11
C HIS A 170 -7.56 -2.37 -4.25
N PRO A 171 -7.79 -1.28 -3.48
CA PRO A 171 -6.72 -0.71 -2.65
C PRO A 171 -6.25 -1.68 -1.57
N TRP A 172 -7.17 -2.43 -0.95
CA TRP A 172 -6.83 -3.36 0.14
C TRP A 172 -6.01 -4.56 -0.36
N ALA A 173 -6.22 -5.02 -1.59
CA ALA A 173 -5.39 -6.06 -2.20
C ALA A 173 -3.95 -5.60 -2.44
N ILE A 174 -3.74 -4.34 -2.84
CA ILE A 174 -2.40 -3.76 -2.99
C ILE A 174 -1.69 -3.77 -1.64
N TYR A 175 -2.37 -3.31 -0.58
CA TYR A 175 -1.81 -3.33 0.79
C TYR A 175 -1.53 -4.75 1.28
N ALA A 176 -2.44 -5.69 1.03
CA ALA A 176 -2.26 -7.09 1.42
C ALA A 176 -1.03 -7.71 0.76
N VAL A 177 -0.82 -7.48 -0.54
CA VAL A 177 0.32 -8.04 -1.28
C VAL A 177 1.63 -7.44 -0.82
N VAL A 178 1.72 -6.11 -0.69
CA VAL A 178 2.93 -5.44 -0.20
C VAL A 178 3.21 -5.82 1.26
N GLY A 179 2.19 -5.79 2.11
CA GLY A 179 2.28 -6.17 3.52
C GLY A 179 2.73 -7.62 3.71
N LEU A 180 2.18 -8.54 2.91
CA LEU A 180 2.60 -9.94 2.90
C LEU A 180 4.06 -10.08 2.46
N ALA A 181 4.48 -9.35 1.43
CA ALA A 181 5.85 -9.42 0.92
C ALA A 181 6.87 -8.95 1.97
N ILE A 182 6.54 -7.86 2.70
CA ILE A 182 7.34 -7.36 3.82
C ILE A 182 7.33 -8.35 4.98
N ALA A 183 6.15 -8.83 5.39
CA ALA A 183 5.99 -9.74 6.51
C ALA A 183 6.73 -11.08 6.28
N TYR A 184 6.59 -11.64 5.09
CA TYR A 184 7.32 -12.86 4.71
C TYR A 184 8.84 -12.63 4.69
N SER A 185 9.30 -11.52 4.11
CA SER A 185 10.73 -11.17 4.06
C SER A 185 11.32 -10.97 5.47
N ALA A 186 10.61 -10.24 6.33
CA ALA A 186 11.09 -9.87 7.66
C ALA A 186 10.95 -11.00 8.68
N TYR A 187 9.78 -11.64 8.77
CA TYR A 187 9.47 -12.60 9.82
C TYR A 187 9.82 -14.04 9.42
N ARG A 188 9.47 -14.48 8.20
CA ARG A 188 9.78 -15.84 7.74
C ARG A 188 11.24 -15.98 7.29
N MET A 189 11.74 -15.01 6.53
CA MET A 189 13.10 -15.03 5.96
C MET A 189 14.14 -14.28 6.81
N ARG A 190 13.74 -13.65 7.93
CA ARG A 190 14.62 -12.92 8.86
C ARG A 190 15.53 -11.88 8.17
N ARG A 191 15.04 -11.24 7.11
CA ARG A 191 15.74 -10.16 6.40
C ARG A 191 15.50 -8.82 7.07
N ARG A 192 16.25 -7.80 6.64
CA ARG A 192 16.02 -6.42 7.07
C ARG A 192 14.62 -5.97 6.66
N GLN A 193 13.96 -5.20 7.51
CA GLN A 193 12.66 -4.57 7.23
C GLN A 193 12.81 -3.38 6.27
N THR A 194 13.35 -3.62 5.08
CA THR A 194 13.45 -2.64 3.99
C THR A 194 12.68 -3.15 2.78
N ILE A 195 12.17 -2.24 1.95
CA ILE A 195 11.47 -2.62 0.73
C ILE A 195 12.43 -3.33 -0.22
N SER A 196 13.68 -2.86 -0.29
CA SER A 196 14.76 -3.49 -1.05
C SER A 196 14.99 -4.97 -0.72
N ALA A 197 14.84 -5.37 0.55
CA ALA A 197 15.04 -6.76 0.99
C ALA A 197 13.94 -7.71 0.48
N VAL A 198 12.74 -7.19 0.23
CA VAL A 198 11.65 -7.95 -0.40
C VAL A 198 12.05 -8.43 -1.80
N PHE A 199 12.81 -7.60 -2.53
CA PHE A 199 13.26 -7.90 -3.88
C PHE A 199 14.48 -8.85 -3.94
N GLU A 200 15.10 -9.17 -2.81
CA GLU A 200 16.28 -10.07 -2.75
C GLU A 200 16.14 -11.37 -3.55
N PRO A 201 14.99 -12.07 -3.60
CA PRO A 201 14.84 -13.29 -4.41
C PRO A 201 14.92 -13.04 -5.92
N LEU A 202 14.59 -11.83 -6.37
CA LEU A 202 14.53 -11.45 -7.79
C LEU A 202 15.86 -10.83 -8.27
N ILE A 203 16.42 -9.92 -7.48
CA ILE A 203 17.62 -9.16 -7.85
C ILE A 203 18.89 -9.68 -7.18
N GLY A 204 18.77 -10.63 -6.24
CA GLY A 204 19.88 -11.18 -5.48
C GLY A 204 20.37 -10.29 -4.34
N LYS A 205 21.01 -10.91 -3.35
CA LYS A 205 21.53 -10.27 -2.13
C LYS A 205 22.41 -9.06 -2.41
N ARG A 206 23.33 -9.16 -3.38
CA ARG A 206 24.26 -8.07 -3.72
C ARG A 206 23.55 -6.80 -4.19
N HIS A 207 22.48 -6.92 -4.98
CA HIS A 207 21.76 -5.75 -5.49
C HIS A 207 20.74 -5.23 -4.47
N ALA A 208 20.08 -6.12 -3.72
CA ALA A 208 19.13 -5.76 -2.66
C ALA A 208 19.79 -4.96 -1.52
N TYR A 209 21.04 -5.25 -1.16
CA TYR A 209 21.79 -4.47 -0.16
C TYR A 209 22.81 -3.51 -0.77
N GLY A 210 22.72 -3.29 -2.09
CA GLY A 210 23.61 -2.43 -2.87
C GLY A 210 22.92 -1.15 -3.37
N GLY A 211 23.45 -0.56 -4.44
CA GLY A 211 22.92 0.69 -5.01
C GLY A 211 21.48 0.56 -5.51
N VAL A 212 21.12 -0.56 -6.14
CA VAL A 212 19.74 -0.82 -6.61
C VAL A 212 18.76 -0.88 -5.44
N GLY A 213 19.12 -1.57 -4.36
CA GLY A 213 18.31 -1.61 -3.15
C GLY A 213 18.08 -0.23 -2.54
N ARG A 214 19.15 0.57 -2.42
CA ARG A 214 19.04 1.96 -1.95
C ARG A 214 18.11 2.80 -2.83
N PHE A 215 18.16 2.62 -4.14
CA PHE A 215 17.25 3.29 -5.07
C PHE A 215 15.79 2.90 -4.82
N ILE A 216 15.50 1.60 -4.63
CA ILE A 216 14.16 1.10 -4.27
C ILE A 216 13.69 1.73 -2.94
N ASP A 217 14.55 1.75 -1.92
CA ASP A 217 14.20 2.31 -0.62
C ASP A 217 13.97 3.83 -0.69
N ILE A 218 14.75 4.56 -1.49
CA ILE A 218 14.51 5.99 -1.76
C ILE A 218 13.12 6.18 -2.40
N LEU A 219 12.80 5.43 -3.45
CA LEU A 219 11.48 5.51 -4.09
C LEU A 219 10.33 5.17 -3.12
N ALA A 220 10.52 4.20 -2.23
CA ALA A 220 9.53 3.82 -1.23
C ALA A 220 9.29 4.94 -0.20
N ILE A 221 10.35 5.62 0.25
CA ILE A 221 10.20 6.79 1.14
C ILE A 221 9.51 7.93 0.40
N PHE A 222 9.87 8.17 -0.87
CA PHE A 222 9.22 9.17 -1.72
C PHE A 222 7.72 8.93 -1.89
N ALA A 223 7.34 7.70 -2.24
CA ALA A 223 5.95 7.30 -2.41
C ALA A 223 5.15 7.49 -1.11
N THR A 224 5.73 7.07 0.02
CA THR A 224 5.12 7.24 1.35
C THR A 224 4.95 8.72 1.69
N LEU A 225 6.00 9.54 1.51
CA LEU A 225 5.98 10.96 1.84
C LEU A 225 4.91 11.71 1.04
N PHE A 226 4.86 11.50 -0.28
CA PHE A 226 3.87 12.15 -1.14
C PHE A 226 2.45 11.65 -0.88
N GLY A 227 2.27 10.34 -0.62
CA GLY A 227 0.97 9.79 -0.22
C GLY A 227 0.46 10.41 1.09
N SER A 228 1.32 10.50 2.11
CA SER A 228 0.98 11.15 3.38
C SER A 228 0.72 12.65 3.22
N ALA A 229 1.53 13.36 2.44
CA ALA A 229 1.36 14.79 2.19
C ALA A 229 0.03 15.10 1.49
N ALA A 230 -0.38 14.31 0.50
CA ALA A 230 -1.67 14.47 -0.17
C ALA A 230 -2.83 14.28 0.82
N SER A 231 -2.78 13.23 1.65
CA SER A 231 -3.82 12.98 2.66
C SER A 231 -3.90 14.10 3.71
N LEU A 232 -2.76 14.59 4.20
CA LEU A 232 -2.70 15.72 5.14
C LEU A 232 -3.21 17.01 4.50
N GLY A 233 -2.89 17.25 3.22
CA GLY A 233 -3.39 18.42 2.47
C GLY A 233 -4.92 18.42 2.35
N LEU A 234 -5.52 17.27 2.03
CA LEU A 234 -6.99 17.13 2.02
C LEU A 234 -7.59 17.40 3.41
N GLY A 235 -6.94 16.91 4.47
CA GLY A 235 -7.39 17.15 5.85
C GLY A 235 -7.33 18.62 6.23
N ALA A 236 -6.26 19.32 5.84
CA ALA A 236 -6.11 20.76 6.06
C ALA A 236 -7.21 21.56 5.32
N LEU A 237 -7.51 21.21 4.07
CA LEU A 237 -8.61 21.82 3.31
C LEU A 237 -9.98 21.58 3.95
N GLN A 238 -10.23 20.36 4.44
CA GLN A 238 -11.49 20.00 5.09
C GLN A 238 -11.69 20.75 6.42
N ILE A 239 -10.65 20.83 7.25
CA ILE A 239 -10.68 21.62 8.50
C ILE A 239 -10.87 23.11 8.18
N GLY A 240 -10.12 23.65 7.22
CA GLY A 240 -10.23 25.05 6.83
C GLY A 240 -11.62 25.42 6.33
N SER A 241 -12.23 24.57 5.51
CA SER A 241 -13.61 24.76 5.03
C SER A 241 -14.62 24.69 6.18
N GLY A 242 -14.44 23.75 7.12
CA GLY A 242 -15.31 23.63 8.30
C GLY A 242 -15.26 24.87 9.21
N ILE A 243 -14.09 25.48 9.39
CA ILE A 243 -13.93 26.72 10.16
C ILE A 243 -14.66 27.89 9.49
N GLN A 244 -14.59 27.99 8.15
CA GLN A 244 -15.28 29.03 7.39
C GLN A 244 -16.80 28.85 7.44
N GLU A 245 -17.29 27.62 7.30
CA GLU A 245 -18.72 27.31 7.39
C GLU A 245 -19.31 27.61 8.79
N LEU A 246 -18.50 27.44 9.84
CA LEU A 246 -18.87 27.78 11.22
C LEU A 246 -18.73 29.27 11.55
N ASP A 247 -18.35 30.11 10.57
CA ASP A 247 -18.12 31.54 10.71
C ASP A 247 -17.09 31.90 11.81
N TRP A 248 -16.15 30.99 12.07
CA TRP A 248 -15.08 31.21 13.06
C TRP A 248 -13.93 32.04 12.48
N LEU A 249 -13.69 31.94 11.17
CA LEU A 249 -12.76 32.77 10.40
C LEU A 249 -13.27 32.92 8.96
N GLU A 250 -13.31 34.16 8.43
CA GLU A 250 -13.72 34.42 7.03
C GLU A 250 -12.79 33.75 5.99
N LYS A 251 -11.51 33.54 6.34
CA LYS A 251 -10.53 32.81 5.51
C LYS A 251 -9.62 31.95 6.39
N ALA A 252 -9.67 30.64 6.17
CA ALA A 252 -8.74 29.68 6.76
C ALA A 252 -7.58 29.39 5.77
N GLY A 253 -6.43 30.08 5.95
CA GLY A 253 -5.20 29.97 5.13
C GLY A 253 -5.17 30.88 3.89
N THR A 254 -4.08 30.92 3.11
CA THR A 254 -2.81 31.60 3.47
C THR A 254 -2.97 33.10 3.27
N GLY A 255 -2.48 33.91 4.21
CA GLY A 255 -2.28 35.36 4.07
C GLY A 255 -1.13 35.70 3.10
N LEU A 256 -1.20 35.12 1.90
CA LEU A 256 -0.60 35.60 0.67
C LEU A 256 -1.76 35.96 -0.27
#